data_AF-A0A1D3RPZ5-F1
#
_entry.id   AF-A0A1D3RPZ5-F1
#
_cell.length_a   1.000
_cell.length_b   1.000
_cell.length_c   1.000
_cell.angle_alpha   90.00
_cell.angle_beta   90.00
_cell.angle_gamma   90.00
#
_symmetry.space_group_name_H-M   'P 1'
#
loop_
_entity.id
_entity.type
_entity.pdbx_description
1 polymer ?
#
loop_
_entity_poly.entity_id
_entity_poly.type
_entity_poly.pdbx_seq_one_letter_code
_entity_poly.pdbx_strand_id
1 'polypeptide(L)'
;MDCTNRPLKKDFVLNDPDYKDAEILLTRENFGCGSSREHAPWALEDYGFRAIIAPSFADIFYNNCFKNGLLPIVLPAEVVDDLFKEVTAGYQLTIDLDAQTIITPKGQVISFEVDESRKYRLYNGLDDIALSLLQADKIKAYEAERAKRAPWLFA
;
A
#
# COMPACT_ATOMS: atom_id res chain seq x y z
N MET A 1 -10.41 3.47 -23.80
CA MET A 1 -9.45 3.30 -24.91
C MET A 1 -8.92 1.89 -24.78
N ASP A 2 -9.15 1.04 -25.78
CA ASP A 2 -8.62 -0.33 -25.78
C ASP A 2 -7.09 -0.30 -25.96
N CYS A 3 -6.37 -0.96 -25.05
CA CYS A 3 -4.91 -1.05 -25.05
C CYS A 3 -4.39 -2.43 -25.46
N THR A 4 -5.26 -3.38 -25.84
CA THR A 4 -4.91 -4.78 -26.12
C THR A 4 -3.85 -4.95 -27.22
N ASN A 5 -3.81 -4.05 -28.20
CA ASN A 5 -2.87 -4.12 -29.33
C ASN A 5 -1.65 -3.19 -29.19
N ARG A 6 -1.42 -2.59 -28.02
CA ARG A 6 -0.25 -1.73 -27.83
C ARG A 6 1.01 -2.59 -27.75
N PRO A 7 2.08 -2.24 -28.49
CA PRO A 7 3.32 -3.00 -28.44
C PRO A 7 3.94 -2.93 -27.03
N LEU A 8 4.37 -4.07 -26.51
CA LEU A 8 5.08 -4.13 -25.23
C LEU A 8 6.47 -3.51 -25.36
N LYS A 9 6.81 -2.69 -24.38
CA LYS A 9 8.14 -2.08 -24.25
C LYS A 9 9.10 -3.13 -23.66
N LYS A 10 9.99 -3.69 -24.49
CA LYS A 10 10.85 -4.84 -24.13
C LYS A 10 11.89 -4.53 -23.06
N ASP A 11 12.31 -3.28 -22.94
CA ASP A 11 13.28 -2.80 -21.94
C ASP A 11 12.61 -2.35 -20.63
N PHE A 12 11.29 -2.54 -20.49
CA PHE A 12 10.58 -2.26 -19.25
C PHE A 12 10.57 -3.50 -18.35
N VAL A 13 11.06 -3.34 -17.12
CA VAL A 13 11.30 -4.45 -16.18
C VAL A 13 10.07 -5.33 -15.93
N LEU A 14 8.86 -4.76 -15.84
CA LEU A 14 7.64 -5.54 -15.60
C LEU A 14 7.15 -6.33 -16.83
N ASN A 15 7.78 -6.14 -18.00
CA ASN A 15 7.55 -6.96 -19.19
C ASN A 15 8.58 -8.10 -19.30
N ASP A 16 9.57 -8.16 -18.41
CA ASP A 16 10.49 -9.28 -18.30
C ASP A 16 9.78 -10.46 -17.63
N PRO A 17 9.78 -11.66 -18.23
CA PRO A 17 9.18 -12.85 -17.65
C PRO A 17 9.68 -13.19 -16.24
N ASP A 18 10.91 -12.83 -15.88
CA ASP A 18 11.50 -13.14 -14.57
C ASP A 18 10.87 -12.33 -13.42
N TYR A 19 10.20 -11.22 -13.72
CA TYR A 19 9.46 -10.39 -12.77
C TYR A 19 7.94 -10.47 -12.95
N LYS A 20 7.49 -11.45 -13.74
CA LYS A 20 6.06 -11.68 -13.93
C LYS A 20 5.42 -12.05 -12.58
N ASP A 21 4.24 -11.50 -12.33
CA ASP A 21 3.47 -11.73 -11.11
C ASP A 21 4.21 -11.25 -9.83
N ALA A 22 5.14 -10.29 -9.97
CA ALA A 22 5.83 -9.69 -8.83
C ALA A 22 4.85 -9.00 -7.87
N GLU A 23 4.93 -9.35 -6.59
CA GLU A 23 4.07 -8.80 -5.54
C GLU A 23 4.74 -7.64 -4.78
N ILE A 24 6.04 -7.44 -4.95
CA ILE A 24 6.82 -6.45 -4.19
C ILE A 24 7.56 -5.54 -5.17
N LEU A 25 7.30 -4.25 -5.06
CA LEU A 25 7.91 -3.25 -5.92
C LEU A 25 9.06 -2.54 -5.18
N LEU A 26 10.29 -2.68 -5.66
CA LEU A 26 11.44 -1.93 -5.16
C LEU A 26 11.64 -0.66 -5.99
N THR A 27 11.71 0.50 -5.33
CA THR A 27 11.71 1.81 -5.98
C THR A 27 12.73 2.77 -5.37
N ARG A 28 12.76 4.00 -5.86
CA ARG A 28 13.69 5.06 -5.45
C ARG A 28 12.95 6.18 -4.72
N GLU A 29 13.72 7.18 -4.30
CA GLU A 29 13.23 8.34 -3.57
C GLU A 29 12.03 9.02 -4.25
N ASN A 30 11.18 9.61 -3.41
CA ASN A 30 10.03 10.40 -3.82
C ASN A 30 9.06 9.62 -4.73
N PHE A 31 8.85 8.34 -4.44
CA PHE A 31 7.92 7.51 -5.20
C PHE A 31 6.48 7.99 -5.02
N GLY A 32 5.70 7.97 -6.10
CA GLY A 32 4.33 8.46 -6.11
C GLY A 32 4.22 10.00 -6.11
N CYS A 33 5.30 10.71 -6.43
CA CYS A 33 5.27 12.17 -6.52
C CYS A 33 4.34 12.72 -7.61
N GLY A 34 3.83 13.92 -7.34
CA GLY A 34 2.94 14.64 -8.23
C GLY A 34 1.56 14.89 -7.61
N SER A 35 0.58 15.15 -8.48
CA SER A 35 -0.81 15.41 -8.08
C SER A 35 -1.42 14.17 -7.43
N SER A 36 -2.22 14.37 -6.36
CA SER A 36 -3.02 13.31 -5.76
C SER A 36 -3.89 12.62 -6.81
N ARG A 37 -3.58 11.36 -7.10
CA ARG A 37 -4.39 10.48 -7.97
C ARG A 37 -4.58 9.17 -7.22
N GLU A 38 -5.75 8.99 -6.64
CA GLU A 38 -6.11 7.76 -5.90
C GLU A 38 -6.06 6.51 -6.78
N HIS A 39 -6.25 6.69 -8.09
CA HIS A 39 -6.07 5.62 -9.08
C HIS A 39 -4.63 5.06 -9.16
N ALA A 40 -3.61 5.76 -8.65
CA ALA A 40 -2.23 5.27 -8.74
C ALA A 40 -1.98 4.07 -7.80
N PRO A 41 -2.35 4.11 -6.50
CA PRO A 41 -2.37 2.91 -5.66
C PRO A 41 -3.25 1.78 -6.22
N TRP A 42 -4.45 2.09 -6.75
CA TRP A 42 -5.33 1.07 -7.33
C TRP A 42 -4.67 0.33 -8.49
N ALA A 43 -4.01 1.06 -9.40
CA ALA A 43 -3.32 0.42 -10.52
C ALA A 43 -2.20 -0.53 -10.07
N LEU A 44 -1.55 -0.26 -8.93
CA LEU A 44 -0.53 -1.15 -8.36
C LEU A 44 -1.15 -2.36 -7.68
N GLU A 45 -2.23 -2.15 -6.93
CA GLU A 45 -3.00 -3.23 -6.30
C GLU A 45 -3.62 -4.16 -7.34
N ASP A 46 -4.28 -3.61 -8.37
CA ASP A 46 -4.89 -4.35 -9.49
C ASP A 46 -3.85 -5.13 -10.31
N TYR A 47 -2.61 -4.62 -10.39
CA TYR A 47 -1.52 -5.37 -11.01
C TYR A 47 -1.11 -6.58 -10.17
N GLY A 48 -1.30 -6.53 -8.85
CA GLY A 48 -0.96 -7.59 -7.91
C GLY A 48 0.09 -7.21 -6.87
N PHE A 49 0.57 -5.96 -6.84
CA PHE A 49 1.52 -5.53 -5.82
C PHE A 49 0.85 -5.46 -4.44
N ARG A 50 1.57 -5.96 -3.43
CA ARG A 50 1.16 -6.00 -2.01
C ARG A 50 2.00 -5.06 -1.16
N ALA A 51 3.25 -4.84 -1.56
CA ALA A 51 4.15 -3.92 -0.88
C ALA A 51 5.02 -3.12 -1.85
N ILE A 52 5.42 -1.92 -1.43
CA ILE A 52 6.40 -1.08 -2.12
C ILE A 52 7.51 -0.74 -1.13
N ILE A 53 8.76 -0.91 -1.52
CA ILE A 53 9.92 -0.53 -0.73
C ILE A 53 10.58 0.68 -1.41
N ALA A 54 10.80 1.76 -0.67
CA ALA A 54 11.43 2.97 -1.17
C ALA A 54 12.19 3.72 -0.06
N PRO A 55 13.15 4.59 -0.40
CA PRO A 55 13.73 5.49 0.59
C PRO A 55 12.79 6.60 1.05
N SER A 56 11.84 6.99 0.19
CA SER A 56 10.82 7.98 0.53
C SER A 56 9.65 7.91 -0.46
N PHE A 57 8.49 8.39 0.01
CA PHE A 57 7.26 8.48 -0.77
C PHE A 57 6.73 9.91 -0.73
N ALA A 58 5.94 10.29 -1.71
CA ALA A 58 5.12 11.48 -1.59
C ALA A 58 3.99 11.26 -0.58
N ASP A 59 3.79 12.22 0.33
CA ASP A 59 2.89 12.09 1.49
C ASP A 59 1.47 11.64 1.13
N ILE A 60 0.91 12.18 0.04
CA ILE A 60 -0.45 11.85 -0.38
C ILE A 60 -0.53 10.40 -0.89
N PHE A 61 0.42 10.01 -1.74
CA PHE A 61 0.50 8.64 -2.25
C PHE A 61 0.66 7.65 -1.09
N TYR A 62 1.59 7.93 -0.18
CA TYR A 62 1.86 7.12 1.00
C TYR A 62 0.61 6.87 1.85
N ASN A 63 -0.17 7.92 2.13
CA ASN A 63 -1.41 7.76 2.89
C ASN A 63 -2.47 6.97 2.12
N ASN A 64 -2.57 7.16 0.81
CA ASN A 64 -3.54 6.44 -0.02
C ASN A 64 -3.19 4.95 -0.14
N CYS A 65 -1.93 4.54 -0.06
CA CYS A 65 -1.56 3.12 -0.07
C CYS A 65 -2.26 2.34 1.06
N PHE A 66 -2.21 2.84 2.30
CA PHE A 66 -2.83 2.17 3.44
C PHE A 66 -4.35 2.05 3.34
N LYS A 67 -5.00 3.00 2.64
CA LYS A 67 -6.44 2.95 2.41
C LYS A 67 -6.85 1.89 1.38
N ASN A 68 -5.91 1.48 0.54
CA ASN A 68 -6.11 0.53 -0.55
C ASN A 68 -5.30 -0.76 -0.33
N GLY A 69 -5.07 -1.15 0.93
CA GLY A 69 -4.45 -2.45 1.24
C GLY A 69 -2.98 -2.61 0.80
N LEU A 70 -2.31 -1.54 0.34
CA LEU A 70 -0.94 -1.58 -0.15
C LEU A 70 0.01 -1.11 0.96
N LEU A 71 1.09 -1.86 1.20
CA LEU A 71 2.07 -1.57 2.25
C LEU A 71 3.29 -0.78 1.71
N PRO A 72 3.39 0.53 1.94
CA PRO A 72 4.59 1.29 1.64
C PRO A 72 5.59 1.19 2.80
N ILE A 73 6.78 0.68 2.51
CA ILE A 73 7.89 0.51 3.45
C ILE A 73 8.98 1.52 3.15
N VAL A 74 9.28 2.34 4.15
CA VAL A 74 10.38 3.32 4.11
C VAL A 74 11.63 2.69 4.72
N LEU A 75 12.72 2.67 3.97
CA LEU A 75 14.03 2.21 4.43
C LEU A 75 15.12 3.25 4.14
N PRO A 76 16.27 3.21 4.82
CA PRO A 76 17.40 4.05 4.43
C PRO A 76 17.85 3.79 2.99
N ALA A 77 18.32 4.83 2.29
CA ALA A 77 18.68 4.75 0.87
C ALA A 77 19.78 3.70 0.61
N GLU A 78 20.74 3.56 1.53
CA GLU A 78 21.80 2.56 1.48
C GLU A 78 21.26 1.12 1.52
N VAL A 79 20.23 0.87 2.33
CA VAL A 79 19.59 -0.45 2.42
C VAL A 79 18.85 -0.76 1.13
N VAL A 80 18.14 0.22 0.58
CA VAL A 80 17.46 0.09 -0.72
C VAL A 80 18.48 -0.17 -1.84
N ASP A 81 19.61 0.53 -1.85
CA ASP A 81 20.69 0.30 -2.82
C ASP A 81 21.26 -1.12 -2.74
N ASP A 82 21.44 -1.64 -1.53
CA ASP A 82 21.91 -3.01 -1.35
C ASP A 82 20.88 -4.03 -1.81
N LEU A 83 19.58 -3.80 -1.56
CA LEU A 83 18.51 -4.61 -2.13
C LEU A 83 18.55 -4.58 -3.67
N PHE A 84 18.72 -3.42 -4.30
CA PHE A 84 18.82 -3.33 -5.77
C PHE A 84 20.01 -4.11 -6.35
N LYS A 85 21.13 -4.19 -5.61
CA LYS A 85 22.30 -5.01 -6.02
C LYS A 85 22.04 -6.51 -5.80
N GLU A 86 21.15 -6.86 -4.89
CA GLU A 86 20.80 -8.23 -4.57
C GLU A 86 19.75 -8.81 -5.51
N VAL A 87 18.83 -7.98 -6.03
CA VAL A 87 17.77 -8.43 -6.93
C VAL A 87 18.37 -9.04 -8.20
N THR A 88 18.08 -10.32 -8.37
CA THR A 88 18.34 -11.09 -9.59
C THR A 88 17.03 -11.74 -10.07
N ALA A 89 17.05 -12.38 -11.23
CA ALA A 89 15.94 -13.21 -11.69
C ALA A 89 15.52 -14.21 -10.61
N GLY A 90 14.21 -14.30 -10.33
CA GLY A 90 13.65 -15.18 -9.29
C GLY A 90 13.93 -14.76 -7.84
N TYR A 91 14.38 -13.53 -7.59
CA TYR A 91 14.61 -13.02 -6.24
C TYR A 91 13.30 -12.94 -5.43
N GLN A 92 13.32 -13.47 -4.21
CA GLN A 92 12.18 -13.50 -3.30
C GLN A 92 12.60 -13.02 -1.91
N LEU A 93 11.93 -12.01 -1.39
CA LEU A 93 12.07 -11.62 0.01
C LEU A 93 10.74 -11.81 0.73
N THR A 94 10.79 -11.98 2.04
CA THR A 94 9.59 -12.09 2.88
C THR A 94 9.38 -10.80 3.65
N ILE A 95 8.15 -10.31 3.70
CA ILE A 95 7.76 -9.17 4.52
C ILE A 95 6.81 -9.69 5.59
N ASP A 96 7.24 -9.58 6.85
CA ASP A 96 6.39 -9.83 8.00
C ASP A 96 5.94 -8.48 8.56
N LEU A 97 4.67 -8.14 8.34
CA LEU A 97 4.07 -6.91 8.87
C LEU A 97 3.85 -6.98 10.39
N ASP A 98 3.75 -8.18 10.96
CA ASP A 98 3.53 -8.34 12.39
C ASP A 98 4.78 -8.03 13.19
N ALA A 99 5.89 -8.66 12.77
CA ALA A 99 7.22 -8.41 13.28
C ALA A 99 7.83 -7.10 12.74
N GLN A 100 7.25 -6.53 11.69
CA GLN A 100 7.77 -5.37 10.94
C GLN A 100 9.21 -5.60 10.45
N THR A 101 9.40 -6.75 9.81
CA THR A 101 10.71 -7.17 9.30
C THR A 101 10.64 -7.64 7.86
N ILE A 102 11.70 -7.35 7.11
CA ILE A 102 11.99 -7.93 5.80
C ILE A 102 13.09 -8.97 5.98
N ILE A 103 12.90 -10.15 5.40
CA ILE A 103 13.87 -11.24 5.40
C ILE A 103 14.31 -11.50 3.95
N THR A 104 15.58 -11.26 3.66
CA THR A 104 16.17 -11.50 2.33
C THR A 104 16.53 -12.98 2.15
N PRO A 105 16.75 -13.48 0.91
CA PRO A 105 17.25 -14.85 0.67
C PRO A 105 18.53 -15.20 1.41
N LYS A 106 19.38 -14.21 1.71
CA LYS A 106 20.63 -14.38 2.46
C LYS A 106 20.41 -14.51 3.97
N GLY A 107 19.16 -14.43 4.44
CA GLY A 107 18.81 -14.44 5.86
C GLY A 107 19.05 -13.11 6.57
N GLN A 108 19.28 -12.02 5.82
CA GLN A 108 19.38 -10.70 6.43
C GLN A 108 17.99 -10.26 6.89
N VAL A 109 17.91 -9.80 8.13
CA VAL A 109 16.69 -9.23 8.72
C VAL A 109 16.81 -7.72 8.75
N ILE A 110 15.87 -7.04 8.10
CA ILE A 110 15.80 -5.58 8.01
C ILE A 110 14.51 -5.14 8.69
N SER A 111 14.61 -4.37 9.76
CA SER A 111 13.43 -3.81 10.42
C SER A 111 12.89 -2.58 9.69
N PHE A 112 11.58 -2.41 9.73
CA PHE A 112 10.89 -1.20 9.29
C PHE A 112 9.84 -0.79 10.32
N GLU A 113 9.23 0.38 10.13
CA GLU A 113 8.21 0.89 11.04
C GLU A 113 6.94 1.29 10.29
N VAL A 114 5.80 0.88 10.84
CA VAL A 114 4.44 1.24 10.43
C VAL A 114 3.61 1.48 11.68
N ASP A 115 2.90 2.60 11.71
CA ASP A 115 1.99 2.93 12.80
C ASP A 115 0.92 1.84 13.02
N GLU A 116 0.60 1.58 14.29
CA GLU A 116 -0.33 0.51 14.70
C GLU A 116 -1.72 0.67 14.05
N SER A 117 -2.22 1.89 13.89
CA SER A 117 -3.52 2.13 13.25
C SER A 117 -3.52 1.78 11.77
N ARG A 118 -2.39 1.99 11.08
CA ARG A 118 -2.20 1.62 9.68
C ARG A 118 -2.02 0.12 9.52
N LYS A 119 -1.27 -0.51 10.43
CA LYS A 119 -1.15 -1.95 10.52
C LYS A 119 -2.54 -2.60 10.68
N TYR A 120 -3.35 -2.11 11.62
CA TYR A 120 -4.72 -2.59 11.82
C TYR A 120 -5.58 -2.50 10.57
N ARG A 121 -5.49 -1.39 9.81
CA ARG A 121 -6.19 -1.25 8.53
C ARG A 121 -5.77 -2.30 7.51
N LEU A 122 -4.46 -2.53 7.35
CA LEU A 122 -3.93 -3.52 6.40
C LEU A 122 -4.38 -4.95 6.75
N TYR A 123 -4.32 -5.36 8.02
CA TYR A 123 -4.74 -6.71 8.44
C TYR A 123 -6.23 -6.98 8.22
N ASN A 124 -7.06 -5.98 8.42
CA ASN A 124 -8.51 -6.13 8.38
C ASN A 124 -9.10 -5.69 7.02
N GLY A 125 -8.26 -5.27 6.07
CA GLY A 125 -8.71 -4.72 4.79
C GLY A 125 -9.64 -3.52 4.95
N LEU A 126 -9.38 -2.66 5.94
CA LEU A 126 -10.28 -1.56 6.31
C LEU A 126 -9.90 -0.26 5.59
N ASP A 127 -10.79 0.19 4.72
CA ASP A 127 -10.81 1.56 4.22
C ASP A 127 -11.58 2.49 5.19
N ASP A 128 -11.69 3.78 4.83
CA ASP A 128 -12.39 4.77 5.66
C ASP A 128 -13.90 4.49 5.78
N ILE A 129 -14.51 3.84 4.79
CA ILE A 129 -15.92 3.44 4.80
C ILE A 129 -16.11 2.30 5.78
N ALA A 130 -15.29 1.26 5.70
CA ALA A 130 -15.31 0.10 6.57
C ALA A 130 -15.10 0.50 8.03
N LEU A 131 -14.15 1.41 8.30
CA LEU A 131 -13.97 1.97 9.65
C LEU A 131 -15.22 2.69 10.17
N SER A 132 -15.91 3.43 9.31
CA SER A 132 -17.16 4.10 9.67
C SER A 132 -18.28 3.08 9.94
N LEU A 133 -18.35 2.01 9.13
CA LEU A 133 -19.31 0.93 9.30
C LEU A 133 -19.10 0.16 10.62
N LEU A 134 -17.87 0.02 11.11
CA LEU A 134 -17.60 -0.53 12.45
C LEU A 134 -18.27 0.27 13.58
N GLN A 135 -18.61 1.54 13.34
CA GLN A 135 -19.32 2.39 14.31
C GLN A 135 -20.82 2.52 14.02
N ALA A 136 -21.38 1.75 13.07
CA ALA A 136 -22.75 1.90 12.60
C ALA A 136 -23.80 1.87 13.72
N ASP A 137 -23.66 0.99 14.71
CA ASP A 137 -24.62 0.91 15.82
C ASP A 137 -24.52 2.11 16.77
N LYS A 138 -23.32 2.65 16.99
CA LYS A 138 -23.15 3.90 17.75
C LYS A 138 -23.72 5.10 17.01
N ILE A 139 -23.54 5.14 15.69
CA ILE A 139 -24.13 6.18 14.83
C ILE A 139 -25.66 6.11 14.93
N LYS A 140 -26.27 4.94 14.76
CA LYS A 140 -27.72 4.74 14.92
C LYS A 140 -28.22 5.15 16.31
N ALA A 141 -27.51 4.76 17.36
CA ALA A 141 -27.87 5.12 18.74
C ALA A 141 -27.82 6.64 18.96
N TYR A 142 -26.77 7.29 18.44
CA TYR A 142 -26.65 8.75 18.49
C TYR A 142 -27.77 9.44 17.69
N GLU A 143 -28.09 8.97 16.49
CA GLU A 143 -29.17 9.52 15.65
C GLU A 143 -30.53 9.40 16.32
N ALA A 144 -30.84 8.25 16.91
CA ALA A 144 -32.08 8.04 17.65
C ALA A 144 -32.20 8.98 18.86
N GLU A 145 -31.11 9.21 19.59
CA GLU A 145 -31.09 10.17 20.69
C GLU A 145 -31.18 11.63 20.20
N ARG A 146 -30.53 11.95 19.08
CA ARG A 146 -30.56 13.29 18.49
C ARG A 146 -31.96 13.66 17.99
N ALA A 147 -32.69 12.71 17.42
CA ALA A 147 -34.08 12.91 17.00
C ALA A 147 -34.99 13.30 18.18
N LYS A 148 -34.74 12.75 19.38
CA LYS A 148 -35.48 13.13 20.60
C LYS A 148 -35.08 14.51 21.12
N ARG A 149 -33.79 14.85 21.08
CA ARG A 149 -33.25 16.11 21.65
C ARG A 149 -33.44 17.33 20.76
N ALA A 150 -33.44 17.13 19.45
CA ALA A 150 -33.54 18.18 18.44
C ALA A 150 -34.52 17.81 17.33
N PRO A 151 -35.82 17.63 17.65
CA PRO A 151 -36.82 17.14 16.70
C PRO A 151 -36.99 18.06 15.48
N TRP A 152 -36.71 19.36 15.61
CA TRP A 152 -36.79 20.32 14.50
C TRP A 152 -35.75 20.10 13.39
N LEU A 153 -34.72 19.29 13.62
CA LEU A 153 -33.75 18.89 12.58
C LEU A 153 -34.26 17.74 11.70
N PHE A 154 -35.36 17.09 12.08
CA PHE A 154 -35.90 15.89 11.43
C PHE A 154 -37.36 16.05 10.98
N ALA A 155 -37.88 17.29 11.02
CA ALA A 155 -39.24 17.64 10.60
C ALA A 155 -39.33 17.92 9.09
#